data_AF-A0A9P9PIA0-F1
#
_entry.id   AF-A0A9P9PIA0-F1
#
_cell.length_a   1.000
_cell.length_b   1.000
_cell.length_c   1.000
_cell.angle_alpha   90.00
_cell.angle_beta   90.00
_cell.angle_gamma   90.00
#
_symmetry.space_group_name_H-M   'P 1'
#
loop_
_entity.id
_entity.type
_entity.pdbx_description
1 polymer ?
#
loop_
_entity_poly.entity_id
_entity_poly.type
_entity_poly.pdbx_seq_one_letter_code
_entity_poly.pdbx_strand_id
1 'polypeptide(L)'
;MQWGAATGNVIIARRDQKPLSPHQVDAVVCYCRDILYPAMQKAKREEEGKRRGDKICSREKMTARLVGRKSFERYFETLKKIKGICDGSWAEEMSPFST
;
A
#
# COMPACT_ATOMS: atom_id res chain seq x y z
N MET A 1 -14.39 13.20 -2.75
CA MET A 1 -14.02 11.93 -2.07
C MET A 1 -13.45 12.27 -0.70
N GLN A 2 -14.24 12.11 0.37
CA GLN A 2 -13.72 12.26 1.73
C GLN A 2 -12.98 10.98 2.12
N TRP A 3 -11.71 11.12 2.45
CA TRP A 3 -10.91 10.09 3.10
C TRP A 3 -11.48 9.84 4.50
N GLY A 4 -12.23 8.76 4.65
CA GLY A 4 -12.90 8.42 5.91
C GLY A 4 -11.92 7.91 6.95
N ALA A 5 -11.66 8.75 7.96
CA ALA A 5 -11.37 8.52 9.40
C ALA A 5 -10.47 7.35 9.89
N ALA A 6 -10.12 6.35 9.08
CA ALA A 6 -9.63 5.06 9.55
C ALA A 6 -8.11 4.84 9.38
N THR A 7 -7.41 5.67 8.60
CA THR A 7 -6.00 5.45 8.25
C THR A 7 -5.02 6.48 8.84
N GLY A 8 -5.52 7.56 9.45
CA GLY A 8 -4.68 8.68 9.89
C GLY A 8 -4.01 9.39 8.71
N ASN A 9 -3.00 10.22 9.00
CA ASN A 9 -2.21 10.88 7.96
C ASN A 9 -1.14 9.92 7.42
N VAL A 10 -1.06 9.77 6.09
CA VAL A 10 -0.01 9.00 5.42
C VAL A 10 1.03 9.96 4.86
N ILE A 11 2.28 9.81 5.29
CA ILE A 11 3.42 10.53 4.71
C ILE A 11 4.09 9.60 3.70
N ILE A 12 4.15 10.02 2.45
CA ILE A 12 4.82 9.27 1.38
C ILE A 12 6.08 10.04 1.00
N ALA A 13 7.23 9.37 1.10
CA ALA A 13 8.51 9.93 0.72
C ALA A 13 9.31 8.89 -0.07
N ARG A 14 10.02 9.36 -1.10
CA ARG A 14 11.00 8.53 -1.82
C ARG A 14 12.38 8.75 -1.23
N ARG A 15 13.13 7.65 -1.05
CA ARG A 15 14.50 7.70 -0.53
C ARG A 15 15.46 8.49 -1.43
N ASP A 16 15.24 8.44 -2.74
CA ASP A 16 16.04 9.15 -3.74
C ASP A 16 15.66 10.62 -3.91
N GLN A 17 14.69 11.12 -3.12
CA GLN A 17 14.17 12.49 -3.17
C GLN A 17 13.61 12.93 -4.53
N LYS A 18 13.42 12.00 -5.46
CA LYS A 18 12.77 12.32 -6.74
C LYS A 18 11.28 12.60 -6.51
N PRO A 19 10.66 13.43 -7.36
CA PRO A 19 9.23 13.67 -7.27
C PRO A 19 8.43 12.38 -7.47
N LEU A 20 7.29 12.29 -6.80
CA LEU A 20 6.26 11.30 -7.07
C LEU A 20 5.27 11.89 -8.07
N SER A 21 4.94 11.14 -9.11
CA SER A 21 3.84 11.52 -10.01
C SER A 21 2.49 11.40 -9.30
N PRO A 22 1.44 12.11 -9.74
CA PRO A 22 0.08 11.93 -9.21
C PRO A 22 -0.39 10.47 -9.25
N HIS A 23 -0.07 9.72 -10.31
CA HIS A 23 -0.42 8.29 -10.41
C HIS A 23 0.34 7.42 -9.42
N GLN A 24 1.61 7.70 -9.17
CA GLN A 24 2.39 7.00 -8.14
C GLN A 24 1.80 7.23 -6.75
N VAL A 25 1.38 8.47 -6.46
CA VAL A 25 0.66 8.78 -5.22
C VAL A 25 -0.68 8.02 -5.16
N ASP A 26 -1.49 8.05 -6.22
CA ASP A 26 -2.76 7.32 -6.29
C ASP A 26 -2.56 5.80 -6.12
N ALA A 27 -1.49 5.24 -6.67
CA ALA A 27 -1.19 3.82 -6.52
C ALA A 27 -0.82 3.43 -5.08
N VAL A 28 -0.02 4.25 -4.38
CA VAL A 28 0.29 4.06 -2.96
C VAL A 28 -0.97 4.17 -2.11
N VAL A 29 -1.78 5.18 -2.38
CA VAL A 29 -3.10 5.41 -1.78
C VAL A 29 -3.99 4.17 -1.92
N CYS A 30 -4.14 3.66 -3.14
CA CYS A 30 -4.99 2.52 -3.41
C CYS A 30 -4.42 1.25 -2.77
N TYR A 31 -3.10 1.08 -2.74
CA TYR A 31 -2.45 -0.03 -2.04
C TYR A 31 -2.70 0.00 -0.52
N CYS A 32 -2.59 1.17 0.10
CA CYS A 32 -2.90 1.35 1.51
C CYS A 32 -4.36 0.98 1.82
N ARG A 33 -5.29 1.41 0.98
CA ARG A 33 -6.72 1.16 1.14
C ARG A 33 -7.11 -0.31 0.88
N ASP A 34 -6.62 -0.89 -0.21
CA ASP A 34 -7.12 -2.17 -0.73
C ASP A 34 -6.35 -3.37 -0.17
N ILE A 35 -5.09 -3.18 0.24
CA ILE A 35 -4.21 -4.26 0.69
C ILE A 35 -3.85 -4.10 2.17
N LEU A 36 -3.28 -2.95 2.57
CA LEU A 36 -2.76 -2.80 3.92
C LEU A 36 -3.87 -2.68 4.97
N TYR A 37 -4.90 -1.86 4.71
CA TYR A 37 -5.97 -1.66 5.67
C TYR A 37 -6.74 -2.96 5.99
N PRO A 38 -7.20 -3.77 5.02
CA PRO A 38 -7.83 -5.05 5.31
C PRO A 38 -6.92 -6.02 6.07
N ALA A 39 -5.62 -6.05 5.73
CA ALA A 39 -4.65 -6.88 6.44
C ALA A 39 -4.46 -6.45 7.89
N MET A 40 -4.36 -5.15 8.15
CA MET A 40 -4.27 -4.60 9.51
C MET A 40 -5.53 -4.90 10.32
N GLN A 41 -6.72 -4.79 9.74
CA GLN A 41 -7.97 -5.13 10.42
C GLN A 41 -8.03 -6.63 10.76
N LYS A 42 -7.60 -7.49 9.84
CA LYS A 42 -7.50 -8.93 10.08
C LYS A 42 -6.52 -9.25 11.21
N ALA A 43 -5.32 -8.67 11.16
CA ALA A 43 -4.31 -8.84 12.21
C ALA A 43 -4.84 -8.37 13.57
N LYS A 44 -5.52 -7.21 13.63
CA LYS A 44 -6.12 -6.68 14.85
C LYS A 44 -7.13 -7.66 15.47
N ARG A 45 -8.00 -8.27 14.67
CA ARG A 45 -8.95 -9.30 15.14
C ARG A 45 -8.24 -10.55 15.63
N GLU A 46 -7.21 -11.01 14.91
CA GLU A 46 -6.42 -12.17 15.31
C GLU A 46 -5.55 -11.92 16.55
N GLU A 47 -5.29 -10.66 16.91
CA GLU A 47 -4.56 -10.24 18.11
C GLU A 47 -5.42 -10.13 19.37
N GLU A 48 -6.75 -10.23 19.25
CA GLU A 48 -7.66 -10.22 20.39
C GLU A 48 -7.35 -11.41 21.31
N GLY A 49 -7.19 -11.14 22.61
CA GLY A 49 -6.83 -12.16 23.61
C GLY A 49 -5.35 -12.61 23.61
N LYS A 50 -4.51 -12.17 22.68
CA LYS A 50 -3.07 -12.56 22.64
C LYS A 50 -2.19 -11.75 23.60
N ARG A 51 -1.07 -12.32 24.03
CA ARG A 51 -0.04 -11.61 24.81
C ARG A 51 0.71 -10.62 23.93
N ARG A 52 1.29 -9.57 24.54
CA ARG A 52 1.98 -8.48 23.82
C ARG A 52 3.05 -8.98 22.83
N GLY A 53 3.85 -9.98 23.22
CA GLY A 53 4.89 -10.55 22.34
C GLY A 53 4.32 -11.19 21.07
N ASP A 54 3.22 -11.92 21.19
CA ASP A 54 2.57 -12.59 20.06
C ASP A 54 1.96 -11.57 19.07
N LYS A 55 1.45 -10.44 19.60
CA LYS A 55 0.96 -9.33 18.76
C LYS A 55 2.10 -8.72 17.93
N ILE A 56 3.25 -8.46 18.55
CA ILE A 56 4.42 -7.89 17.85
C ILE A 56 4.86 -8.83 16.73
N CYS A 57 5.02 -10.13 17.01
CA CYS A 57 5.40 -11.14 16.02
C CYS A 57 4.39 -11.24 14.86
N SER A 58 3.08 -11.13 15.13
CA SER A 58 2.05 -11.12 14.09
C SER A 58 2.16 -9.91 13.17
N ARG A 59 2.37 -8.70 13.73
CA ARG A 59 2.55 -7.47 12.95
C ARG A 59 3.81 -7.49 12.13
N GLU A 60 4.92 -7.99 12.67
CA GLU A 60 6.18 -8.11 11.93
C GLU A 60 6.03 -9.04 10.72
N LYS A 61 5.38 -10.20 10.88
CA LYS A 61 5.11 -11.13 9.77
C LYS A 61 4.23 -10.49 8.68
N MET A 62 3.16 -9.78 9.09
CA MET A 62 2.31 -9.04 8.15
C MET A 62 3.12 -7.96 7.42
N THR A 63 3.92 -7.18 8.15
CA THR A 63 4.74 -6.08 7.61
C THR A 63 5.77 -6.62 6.62
N ALA A 64 6.50 -7.68 6.98
CA ALA A 64 7.47 -8.32 6.10
C ALA A 64 6.85 -8.85 4.80
N ARG A 65 5.57 -9.27 4.84
CA ARG A 65 4.86 -9.79 3.67
C ARG A 65 4.29 -8.69 2.78
N LEU A 66 3.77 -7.61 3.36
CA LEU A 66 2.96 -6.63 2.65
C LEU A 66 3.66 -5.28 2.46
N VAL A 67 4.55 -4.89 3.37
CA VAL A 67 5.28 -3.61 3.30
C VAL A 67 6.63 -3.84 2.62
N GLY A 68 6.57 -4.35 1.39
CA GLY A 68 7.75 -4.67 0.59
C GLY A 68 7.56 -4.31 -0.87
N ARG A 69 8.66 -3.92 -1.54
CA ARG A 69 8.70 -3.51 -2.95
C ARG A 69 7.94 -4.48 -3.86
N LYS A 70 8.24 -5.78 -3.75
CA LYS A 70 7.64 -6.82 -4.60
C LYS A 70 6.12 -6.92 -4.43
N SER A 71 5.62 -6.72 -3.21
CA SER A 71 4.18 -6.77 -2.93
C SER A 71 3.47 -5.57 -3.54
N PHE A 72 4.07 -4.39 -3.41
CA PHE A 72 3.57 -3.18 -4.03
C PHE A 72 3.61 -3.25 -5.57
N GLU A 73 4.74 -3.63 -6.17
CA GLU A 73 4.90 -3.69 -7.63
C GLU A 73 3.89 -4.65 -8.28
N ARG A 74 3.62 -5.79 -7.66
CA ARG A 74 2.58 -6.71 -8.15
C ARG A 74 1.20 -6.05 -8.18
N TYR A 75 0.87 -5.29 -7.14
CA TYR A 75 -0.38 -4.54 -7.10
C TYR A 75 -0.38 -3.39 -8.11
N PHE A 76 0.72 -2.66 -8.22
CA PHE A 76 0.89 -1.55 -9.16
C PHE A 76 0.62 -1.99 -10.60
N GLU A 77 1.20 -3.11 -11.05
CA GLU A 77 0.96 -3.64 -12.40
C GLU A 77 -0.51 -4.04 -12.62
N THR A 78 -1.18 -4.54 -11.58
CA THR A 78 -2.61 -4.86 -11.64
C THR A 78 -3.44 -3.59 -11.75
N LEU A 79 -3.15 -2.59 -10.92
CA LEU A 79 -3.83 -1.30 -10.90
C LEU A 79 -3.63 -0.56 -12.23
N LYS A 80 -2.41 -0.55 -12.76
CA LYS A 80 -2.05 0.06 -14.04
C LYS A 80 -2.88 -0.52 -15.18
N LYS A 81 -3.06 -1.85 -15.24
CA LYS A 81 -3.93 -2.49 -16.23
C LYS A 81 -5.40 -2.09 -16.07
N ILE A 82 -5.90 -2.07 -14.84
CA ILE A 82 -7.31 -1.72 -14.55
C ILE A 82 -7.57 -0.25 -14.88
N LYS A 83 -6.74 0.66 -14.39
CA LYS A 83 -6.87 2.10 -14.61
C LYS A 83 -6.61 2.46 -16.08
N GLY A 84 -5.64 1.80 -16.72
CA GLY A 84 -5.31 1.99 -18.13
C GLY A 84 -6.44 1.70 -19.11
N ILE A 85 -7.43 0.89 -18.73
CA ILE A 85 -8.65 0.67 -19.55
C ILE A 85 -9.49 1.95 -19.64
N CYS A 86 -9.55 2.74 -18.57
CA CYS A 86 -10.39 3.94 -18.49
C CYS A 86 -9.59 5.23 -18.68
N ASP A 87 -8.30 5.21 -18.36
CA ASP A 87 -7.41 6.36 -18.34
C ASP A 87 -6.05 5.97 -18.96
N GLY A 88 -5.91 6.30 -20.24
CA GLY A 88 -4.72 5.97 -21.03
C GLY A 88 -3.42 6.57 -20.48
N SER A 89 -3.49 7.58 -19.62
CA SER A 89 -2.30 8.17 -18.99
C SER A 89 -1.56 7.20 -18.03
N TRP A 90 -2.21 6.09 -17.64
CA TRP A 90 -1.57 5.03 -16.85
C TRP A 90 -0.69 4.10 -17.68
N ALA A 91 -0.85 4.04 -19.01
CA ALA A 91 -0.22 3.02 -19.86
C ALA A 91 1.32 3.05 -19.79
N GLU A 92 1.91 4.24 -19.68
CA GLU A 92 3.36 4.42 -19.62
C GLU A 92 3.89 4.67 -18.21
N GLU A 93 3.01 4.74 -17.20
CA GLU A 93 3.42 5.03 -15.83
C GLU A 93 4.34 3.94 -15.29
N MET A 94 5.41 4.36 -14.63
CA MET A 94 6.38 3.45 -14.01
C MET A 94 6.17 3.40 -12.49
N SER A 95 6.43 2.22 -11.92
CA SER A 95 6.49 2.07 -10.46
C SER A 95 7.49 3.06 -9.86
N PRO A 96 7.20 3.64 -8.68
CA PRO A 96 8.12 4.54 -7.97
C PRO A 96 9.45 3.86 -7.57
N PHE A 97 9.54 2.53 -7.68
CA PHE A 97 10.76 1.76 -7.46
C PHE A 97 11.52 1.41 -8.75
N SER A 98 10.94 1.71 -9.92
CA SER A 98 11.57 1.53 -11.22
C SER A 98 12.42 2.76 -11.51
N THR A 99 13.70 2.67 -11.17
CA THR A 99 14.77 3.59 -11.56
C THR A 99 15.97 2.79 -11.98
#